data_AF-A0A8S0GWC9-F1
#
_entry.id   AF-A0A8S0GWC9-F1
#
_cell.length_a   1.000
_cell.length_b   1.000
_cell.length_c   1.000
_cell.angle_alpha   90.00
_cell.angle_beta   90.00
_cell.angle_gamma   90.00
#
_symmetry.space_group_name_H-M   'P 1'
#
loop_
_entity.id
_entity.type
_entity.pdbx_description
1 polymer ?
#
loop_
_entity_poly.entity_id
_entity_poly.type
_entity_poly.pdbx_seq_one_letter_code
_entity_poly.pdbx_strand_id
1 'polypeptide(L)'
;MMAAIRHRGPDDDGIWLDDQRPVGLGHVRLAIIDPENGKQPMVTEDGRYILVFNGAIYNYLELRRELISKGHPIHSYSDTEVLLYAYREWGERCLTRLQGMFALAIWDKAEQKLFCARDRLGIKPFYYSFDGQRLMFASEIKALLADESVQAQTNSEGLQDYLTFQFCLDEKTLFKGINKLEPGYCLTAWYEDSALKLKLHQYWDLQYNIDEEHDERYFIDTLSGLLDDSIRLHMRSDLPLGAHLSGGLDSSSIVCLASRMLGGEQMKTFTGPSARDHNLMKPLTPRRFRPSQEQTTTRSTFLVTRCRIYCPS
;
A
#
# COMPACT_ATOMS: atom_id res chain seq x y z
N MET A 1 15.17 -7.50 -12.83
CA MET A 1 14.15 -6.63 -12.21
C MET A 1 13.92 -6.92 -10.72
N MET A 2 13.38 -8.10 -10.32
CA MET A 2 13.02 -8.39 -8.91
C MET A 2 14.16 -8.22 -7.89
N ALA A 3 15.38 -8.65 -8.23
CA ALA A 3 16.55 -8.49 -7.36
C ALA A 3 16.79 -7.03 -6.92
N ALA A 4 16.48 -6.05 -7.77
CA ALA A 4 16.67 -4.62 -7.48
C ALA A 4 15.73 -4.10 -6.36
N ILE A 5 14.65 -4.84 -6.08
CA ILE A 5 13.64 -4.49 -5.07
C ILE A 5 13.53 -5.50 -3.93
N ARG A 6 14.48 -6.44 -3.81
CA ARG A 6 14.45 -7.48 -2.76
C ARG A 6 14.36 -6.90 -1.34
N HIS A 7 14.91 -5.70 -1.11
CA HIS A 7 14.81 -5.00 0.18
C HIS A 7 13.38 -4.72 0.63
N ARG A 8 12.40 -4.69 -0.29
CA ARG A 8 10.98 -4.51 0.03
C ARG A 8 10.30 -5.77 0.54
N GLY A 9 10.85 -6.94 0.22
CA GLY A 9 10.24 -8.24 0.49
C GLY A 9 11.31 -9.31 0.71
N PRO A 10 11.95 -9.30 1.90
CA PRO A 10 13.09 -10.18 2.18
C PRO A 10 12.68 -11.64 2.47
N ASP A 11 11.41 -11.92 2.76
CA ASP A 11 10.97 -13.19 3.33
C ASP A 11 10.74 -14.28 2.28
N ASP A 12 10.21 -13.91 1.10
CA ASP A 12 9.92 -14.86 0.02
C ASP A 12 9.99 -14.17 -1.36
N ASP A 13 10.01 -14.94 -2.43
CA ASP A 13 9.79 -14.48 -3.80
C ASP A 13 9.12 -15.53 -4.67
N GLY A 14 8.52 -15.07 -5.77
CA GLY A 14 7.90 -15.94 -6.74
C GLY A 14 7.88 -15.32 -8.12
N ILE A 15 7.93 -16.18 -9.13
CA ILE A 15 7.80 -15.84 -10.54
C ILE A 15 6.74 -16.75 -11.14
N TRP A 16 5.84 -16.16 -11.91
CA TRP A 16 4.91 -16.87 -12.76
C TRP A 16 5.15 -16.42 -14.20
N LEU A 17 5.26 -17.38 -15.12
CA LEU A 17 5.40 -17.15 -16.54
C LEU A 17 4.23 -17.83 -17.26
N ASP A 18 3.66 -17.15 -18.25
CA ASP A 18 2.64 -17.76 -19.10
C ASP A 18 3.32 -18.66 -20.14
N ASP A 19 2.94 -19.94 -20.20
CA ASP A 19 3.54 -20.90 -21.13
C ASP A 19 3.18 -20.62 -22.61
N GLN A 20 2.13 -19.84 -22.86
CA GLN A 20 1.58 -19.61 -24.19
C GLN A 20 1.78 -18.17 -24.68
N ARG A 21 2.10 -17.24 -23.78
CA ARG A 21 2.18 -15.80 -24.06
C ARG A 21 3.45 -15.19 -23.46
N PRO A 22 3.96 -14.08 -24.01
CA PRO A 22 5.13 -13.39 -23.46
C PRO A 22 4.76 -12.54 -22.23
N VAL A 23 4.17 -13.18 -21.21
CA VAL A 23 3.71 -12.54 -19.97
C VAL A 23 4.42 -13.17 -18.78
N GLY A 24 4.89 -12.34 -17.87
CA GLY A 24 5.50 -12.77 -16.61
C GLY A 24 5.14 -11.83 -15.47
N LEU A 25 4.87 -12.41 -14.31
CA LEU A 25 4.58 -11.70 -13.07
C LEU A 25 5.60 -12.12 -12.01
N GLY A 26 6.21 -11.14 -11.35
CA GLY A 26 7.22 -11.37 -10.33
C GLY A 26 6.90 -10.63 -9.04
N HIS A 27 7.14 -11.28 -7.90
CA HIS A 27 6.82 -10.72 -6.58
C HIS A 27 7.92 -11.02 -5.56
N VAL A 28 8.25 -10.03 -4.72
CA VAL A 28 9.10 -10.20 -3.52
C VAL A 28 8.25 -9.87 -2.30
N ARG A 29 8.26 -10.74 -1.28
CA ARG A 29 7.27 -10.72 -0.20
C ARG A 29 7.86 -10.29 1.13
N LEU A 30 7.16 -9.37 1.79
CA LEU A 30 7.24 -9.15 3.23
C LEU A 30 5.97 -9.77 3.84
N ALA A 31 6.11 -10.82 4.65
CA ALA A 31 5.01 -11.66 5.08
C ALA A 31 4.32 -11.10 6.34
N ILE A 32 3.32 -10.23 6.16
CA ILE A 32 2.60 -9.55 7.27
C ILE A 32 1.29 -10.24 7.67
N ILE A 33 0.47 -10.63 6.69
CA ILE A 33 -0.82 -11.31 6.87
C ILE A 33 -0.74 -12.68 6.23
N ASP A 34 -1.14 -13.70 6.99
CA ASP A 34 -1.11 -15.11 6.62
C ASP A 34 0.25 -15.53 6.01
N PRO A 35 1.33 -15.54 6.82
CA PRO A 35 2.68 -15.84 6.33
C PRO A 35 2.80 -17.18 5.60
N GLU A 36 1.96 -18.16 5.94
CA GLU A 36 2.00 -19.50 5.35
C GLU A 36 1.34 -19.55 3.97
N ASN A 37 0.16 -18.93 3.81
CA ASN A 37 -0.68 -19.14 2.62
C ASN A 37 -0.70 -17.94 1.66
N GLY A 38 -0.25 -16.76 2.07
CA GLY A 38 -0.23 -15.55 1.24
C GLY A 38 0.89 -15.45 0.20
N LYS A 39 1.40 -16.58 -0.31
CA LYS A 39 2.47 -16.60 -1.32
C LYS A 39 1.99 -16.04 -2.66
N GLN A 40 2.91 -15.41 -3.38
CA GLN A 40 2.62 -14.74 -4.64
C GLN A 40 3.73 -14.97 -5.67
N PRO A 41 3.44 -15.02 -6.99
CA PRO A 41 2.11 -14.80 -7.61
C PRO A 41 1.06 -15.83 -7.18
N MET A 42 -0.13 -15.34 -6.84
CA MET A 42 -1.23 -16.19 -6.36
C MET A 42 -2.13 -16.54 -7.54
N VAL A 43 -2.54 -17.81 -7.64
CA VAL A 43 -3.28 -18.35 -8.78
C VAL A 43 -4.61 -18.93 -8.29
N THR A 44 -5.70 -18.70 -9.03
CA THR A 44 -6.98 -19.34 -8.72
C THR A 44 -6.91 -20.86 -8.94
N GLU A 45 -7.79 -21.62 -8.30
CA GLU A 45 -7.84 -23.09 -8.43
C GLU A 45 -7.96 -23.57 -9.88
N ASP A 46 -8.74 -22.86 -10.70
CA ASP A 46 -8.91 -23.14 -12.13
C ASP A 46 -7.76 -22.61 -13.01
N GLY A 47 -6.74 -22.00 -12.41
CA GLY A 47 -5.57 -21.46 -13.09
C GLY A 47 -5.85 -20.20 -13.92
N ARG A 48 -7.06 -19.63 -13.89
CA ARG A 48 -7.45 -18.52 -14.79
C ARG A 48 -6.81 -17.19 -14.40
N TYR A 49 -6.85 -16.83 -13.12
CA TYR A 49 -6.41 -15.52 -12.64
C TYR A 49 -5.10 -15.65 -11.87
N ILE A 50 -4.16 -14.75 -12.15
CA ILE A 50 -2.85 -14.70 -11.49
C ILE A 50 -2.62 -13.30 -10.96
N LEU A 51 -2.40 -13.17 -9.65
CA LEU A 51 -2.26 -11.91 -8.94
C LEU A 51 -0.84 -11.72 -8.40
N VAL A 52 -0.31 -10.51 -8.58
CA VAL A 52 0.74 -9.93 -7.74
C VAL A 52 0.26 -8.64 -7.10
N PHE A 53 0.62 -8.43 -5.84
CA PHE A 53 0.01 -7.45 -4.95
C PHE A 53 1.00 -7.01 -3.87
N ASN A 54 1.26 -5.70 -3.81
CA ASN A 54 1.98 -5.04 -2.74
C ASN A 54 1.01 -4.11 -2.01
N GLY A 55 0.63 -4.47 -0.79
CA GLY A 55 -0.37 -3.73 -0.05
C GLY A 55 -0.92 -4.43 1.18
N ALA A 56 -2.05 -3.92 1.65
CA ALA A 56 -2.91 -4.57 2.61
C ALA A 56 -4.37 -4.19 2.29
N ILE A 57 -5.27 -5.16 2.21
CA ILE A 57 -6.72 -4.91 2.15
C ILE A 57 -7.29 -5.02 3.55
N TYR A 58 -7.61 -3.90 4.19
CA TYR A 58 -7.97 -3.87 5.60
C TYR A 58 -9.34 -4.50 5.89
N ASN A 59 -10.30 -4.35 4.97
CA ASN A 59 -11.64 -4.94 5.08
C ASN A 59 -11.72 -6.39 4.52
N TYR A 60 -10.59 -7.11 4.42
CA TYR A 60 -10.55 -8.45 3.85
C TYR A 60 -11.41 -9.46 4.61
N LEU A 61 -11.55 -9.36 5.94
CA LEU A 61 -12.37 -10.28 6.73
C LEU A 61 -13.87 -10.15 6.38
N GLU A 62 -14.33 -8.92 6.16
CA GLU A 62 -15.69 -8.63 5.75
C GLU A 62 -15.95 -9.14 4.33
N LEU A 63 -15.05 -8.82 3.39
CA LEU A 63 -15.13 -9.27 2.01
C LEU A 63 -15.06 -10.80 1.89
N ARG A 64 -14.22 -11.45 2.71
CA ARG A 64 -14.10 -12.91 2.77
C ARG A 64 -15.42 -13.58 3.11
N ARG A 65 -16.14 -13.07 4.13
CA ARG A 65 -17.44 -13.62 4.53
C ARG A 65 -18.45 -13.50 3.38
N GLU A 66 -18.48 -12.36 2.71
CA GLU A 66 -19.36 -12.14 1.56
C GLU A 66 -19.02 -13.09 0.39
N LEU A 67 -17.74 -13.22 0.04
CA LEU A 67 -17.30 -14.09 -1.06
C LEU A 67 -17.57 -15.57 -0.77
N ILE A 68 -17.36 -16.03 0.47
CA ILE A 68 -17.72 -17.39 0.88
C ILE A 68 -19.23 -17.61 0.77
N SER A 69 -20.05 -16.62 1.17
CA SER A 69 -21.51 -16.72 1.04
C SER A 69 -21.99 -16.79 -0.42
N LYS A 70 -21.17 -16.30 -1.37
CA LYS A 70 -21.38 -16.40 -2.81
C LYS A 70 -20.84 -17.70 -3.42
N GLY A 71 -20.22 -18.56 -2.63
CA GLY A 71 -19.70 -19.87 -3.05
C GLY A 71 -18.26 -19.88 -3.54
N HIS A 72 -17.48 -18.82 -3.28
CA HIS A 72 -16.04 -18.82 -3.64
C HIS A 72 -15.22 -19.70 -2.68
N PRO A 73 -14.31 -20.55 -3.20
CA PRO A 73 -13.50 -21.46 -2.40
C PRO A 73 -12.29 -20.74 -1.80
N ILE A 74 -12.52 -19.87 -0.81
CA ILE A 74 -11.44 -19.18 -0.09
C ILE A 74 -10.92 -20.08 1.04
N HIS A 75 -9.67 -20.52 0.93
CA HIS A 75 -9.08 -21.51 1.83
C HIS A 75 -8.20 -20.91 2.92
N SER A 76 -7.69 -19.70 2.71
CA SER A 76 -6.82 -19.00 3.64
C SER A 76 -7.53 -17.80 4.28
N TYR A 77 -6.80 -17.07 5.12
CA TYR A 77 -7.22 -15.76 5.61
C TYR A 77 -6.30 -14.65 5.08
N SER A 78 -5.50 -14.94 4.04
CA SER A 78 -4.73 -13.93 3.33
C SER A 78 -5.65 -12.93 2.64
N ASP A 79 -5.37 -11.65 2.83
CA ASP A 79 -6.02 -10.57 2.10
C ASP A 79 -5.74 -10.64 0.59
N THR A 80 -4.60 -11.21 0.18
CA THR A 80 -4.26 -11.53 -1.21
C THR A 80 -5.29 -12.45 -1.87
N GLU A 81 -5.69 -13.53 -1.19
CA GLU A 81 -6.66 -14.50 -1.73
C GLU A 81 -8.05 -13.87 -1.82
N VAL A 82 -8.44 -13.13 -0.79
CA VAL A 82 -9.69 -12.36 -0.79
C VAL A 82 -9.74 -11.37 -1.95
N LEU A 83 -8.63 -10.67 -2.22
CA LEU A 83 -8.52 -9.74 -3.36
C LEU A 83 -8.66 -10.46 -4.70
N LEU A 84 -8.01 -11.61 -4.87
CA LEU A 84 -8.08 -12.41 -6.09
C LEU A 84 -9.52 -12.86 -6.39
N TYR A 85 -10.23 -13.37 -5.38
CA TYR A 85 -11.64 -13.77 -5.52
C TYR A 85 -12.59 -12.58 -5.63
N ALA A 86 -12.29 -11.43 -5.01
CA ALA A 86 -13.03 -10.20 -5.20
C ALA A 86 -12.98 -9.75 -6.67
N TYR A 87 -11.82 -9.83 -7.31
CA TYR A 87 -11.69 -9.53 -8.73
C TYR A 87 -12.42 -10.56 -9.60
N ARG A 88 -12.33 -11.85 -9.27
CA ARG A 88 -13.09 -12.91 -9.97
C ARG A 88 -14.61 -12.65 -9.94
N GLU A 89 -15.14 -12.22 -8.80
CA GLU A 89 -16.57 -11.97 -8.62
C GLU A 89 -17.05 -10.68 -9.29
N TRP A 90 -16.30 -9.58 -9.10
CA TRP A 90 -16.78 -8.24 -9.45
C TRP A 90 -16.03 -7.58 -10.62
N GLY A 91 -14.96 -8.19 -11.11
CA GLY A 91 -14.03 -7.60 -12.07
C GLY A 91 -13.42 -6.32 -11.52
N GLU A 92 -13.20 -5.34 -12.40
CA GLU A 92 -12.64 -4.02 -12.05
C GLU A 92 -13.47 -3.27 -10.99
N ARG A 93 -14.76 -3.57 -10.87
CA ARG A 93 -15.65 -2.97 -9.86
C ARG A 93 -15.31 -3.39 -8.43
N CYS A 94 -14.44 -4.39 -8.24
CA CYS A 94 -13.97 -4.76 -6.90
C CYS A 94 -13.27 -3.56 -6.22
N LEU A 95 -12.62 -2.67 -6.98
CA LEU A 95 -11.85 -1.53 -6.45
C LEU A 95 -12.67 -0.58 -5.58
N THR A 96 -13.95 -0.40 -5.87
CA THR A 96 -14.83 0.46 -5.06
C THR A 96 -15.17 -0.15 -3.70
N ARG A 97 -14.99 -1.48 -3.56
CA ARG A 97 -15.24 -2.25 -2.33
C ARG A 97 -13.99 -2.39 -1.46
N LEU A 98 -12.80 -2.21 -2.03
CA LEU A 98 -11.55 -2.35 -1.30
C LEU A 98 -11.32 -1.15 -0.39
N GLN A 99 -11.01 -1.42 0.88
CA GLN A 99 -10.43 -0.45 1.81
C GLN A 99 -9.01 -0.91 2.11
N GLY A 100 -8.01 -0.16 1.66
CA GLY A 100 -6.64 -0.61 1.75
C GLY A 100 -5.65 0.32 1.07
N MET A 101 -4.38 0.01 1.26
CA MET A 101 -3.28 0.55 0.48
C MET A 101 -2.78 -0.56 -0.44
N PHE A 102 -2.67 -0.32 -1.74
CA PHE A 102 -2.40 -1.38 -2.69
C PHE A 102 -1.83 -0.89 -4.02
N ALA A 103 -0.94 -1.72 -4.56
CA ALA A 103 -0.54 -1.74 -5.95
C ALA A 103 -0.66 -3.20 -6.40
N LEU A 104 -1.52 -3.46 -7.39
CA LEU A 104 -1.83 -4.82 -7.83
C LEU A 104 -1.71 -4.97 -9.35
N ALA A 105 -1.47 -6.20 -9.80
CA ALA A 105 -1.58 -6.63 -11.18
C ALA A 105 -2.19 -8.04 -11.24
N ILE A 106 -3.22 -8.21 -12.08
CA ILE A 106 -3.95 -9.45 -12.29
C ILE A 106 -3.92 -9.80 -13.77
N TRP A 107 -3.40 -10.98 -14.10
CA TRP A 107 -3.50 -11.56 -15.44
C TRP A 107 -4.73 -12.47 -15.52
N ASP A 108 -5.62 -12.20 -16.47
CA ASP A 108 -6.71 -13.11 -16.85
C ASP A 108 -6.28 -13.90 -18.10
N LYS A 109 -6.01 -15.19 -17.93
CA LYS A 109 -5.58 -16.07 -19.03
C LYS A 109 -6.67 -16.26 -20.09
N ALA A 110 -7.93 -16.27 -19.69
CA ALA A 110 -9.04 -16.53 -20.62
C ALA A 110 -9.27 -15.33 -21.53
N GLU A 111 -9.25 -14.13 -20.95
CA GLU A 111 -9.45 -12.87 -21.68
C GLU A 111 -8.15 -12.32 -22.30
N GLN A 112 -7.00 -12.82 -21.85
CA GLN A 112 -5.67 -12.34 -22.25
C GLN A 112 -5.48 -10.84 -21.96
N LYS A 113 -5.85 -10.45 -20.74
CA LYS A 113 -5.81 -9.06 -20.25
C LYS A 113 -5.03 -8.97 -18.96
N LEU A 114 -4.16 -7.97 -18.88
CA LEU A 114 -3.51 -7.56 -17.65
C LEU A 114 -4.27 -6.37 -17.06
N PHE A 115 -4.78 -6.53 -15.85
CA PHE A 115 -5.41 -5.46 -15.09
C PHE A 115 -4.52 -5.05 -13.92
N CYS A 116 -4.16 -3.77 -13.86
CA CYS A 116 -3.36 -3.19 -12.80
C CYS A 116 -4.15 -2.08 -12.10
N ALA A 117 -3.94 -1.89 -10.81
CA ALA A 117 -4.55 -0.79 -10.08
C ALA A 117 -3.67 -0.27 -8.95
N ARG A 118 -3.80 1.02 -8.68
CA ARG A 118 -3.18 1.68 -7.54
C ARG A 118 -4.26 2.23 -6.60
N ASP A 119 -4.00 2.18 -5.30
CA ASP A 119 -4.95 2.65 -4.29
C ASP A 119 -5.33 4.12 -4.43
N ARG A 120 -6.45 4.47 -3.81
CA ARG A 120 -7.13 5.76 -3.90
C ARG A 120 -6.21 6.96 -3.66
N LEU A 121 -5.27 6.84 -2.72
CA LEU A 121 -4.36 7.93 -2.33
C LEU A 121 -2.92 7.69 -2.80
N GLY A 122 -2.67 6.62 -3.56
CA GLY A 122 -1.35 6.28 -4.08
C GLY A 122 -0.33 5.94 -3.00
N ILE A 123 -0.77 5.38 -1.86
CA ILE A 123 0.10 5.00 -0.73
C ILE A 123 1.15 4.00 -1.19
N LYS A 124 0.75 2.98 -1.97
CA LYS A 124 1.69 2.00 -2.53
C LYS A 124 2.18 2.46 -3.90
N PRO A 125 3.49 2.44 -4.17
CA PRO A 125 4.04 2.91 -5.43
C PRO A 125 3.77 1.91 -6.56
N PHE A 126 3.46 2.44 -7.75
CA PHE A 126 3.30 1.68 -8.99
C PHE A 126 3.86 2.52 -10.14
N TYR A 127 4.91 2.02 -10.78
CA TYR A 127 5.54 2.64 -11.95
C TYR A 127 5.46 1.68 -13.13
N TYR A 128 5.36 2.22 -14.34
CA TYR A 128 5.34 1.44 -15.56
C TYR A 128 6.08 2.12 -16.71
N SER A 129 6.54 1.31 -17.66
CA SER A 129 7.11 1.75 -18.93
C SER A 129 6.39 1.02 -20.06
N PHE A 130 6.04 1.76 -21.10
CA PHE A 130 5.32 1.25 -22.25
C PHE A 130 5.84 1.89 -23.54
N ASP A 131 6.28 1.07 -24.49
CA ASP A 131 6.86 1.51 -25.77
C ASP A 131 5.97 1.17 -26.98
N GLY A 132 4.75 0.69 -26.75
CA GLY A 132 3.83 0.21 -27.79
C GLY A 132 3.94 -1.29 -28.09
N GLN A 133 5.03 -1.94 -27.67
CA GLN A 133 5.27 -3.37 -27.89
C GLN A 133 5.36 -4.15 -26.57
N ARG A 134 5.91 -3.52 -25.54
CA ARG A 134 6.17 -4.10 -24.23
C ARG A 134 5.65 -3.18 -23.14
N LEU A 135 4.91 -3.76 -22.20
CA LEU A 135 4.55 -3.12 -20.94
C LEU A 135 5.36 -3.76 -19.82
N MET A 136 6.05 -2.94 -19.04
CA MET A 136 6.72 -3.35 -17.81
C MET A 136 6.20 -2.52 -16.65
N PHE A 137 6.08 -3.12 -15.47
CA PHE A 137 5.70 -2.41 -14.25
C PHE A 137 6.52 -2.88 -13.05
N ALA A 138 6.64 -2.02 -12.05
CA ALA A 138 7.29 -2.33 -10.79
C ALA A 138 6.89 -1.36 -9.67
N SER A 139 7.13 -1.75 -8.42
CA SER A 139 6.96 -0.85 -7.27
C SER A 139 8.02 0.26 -7.18
N GLU A 140 9.18 0.12 -7.83
CA GLU A 140 10.24 1.14 -7.81
C GLU A 140 10.90 1.25 -9.19
N ILE A 141 11.25 2.48 -9.59
CA ILE A 141 11.84 2.79 -10.89
C ILE A 141 13.11 1.98 -11.16
N LYS A 142 13.96 1.74 -10.14
CA LYS A 142 15.19 0.96 -10.31
C LYS A 142 14.97 -0.49 -10.75
N ALA A 143 13.79 -1.06 -10.54
CA ALA A 143 13.48 -2.38 -11.08
C ALA A 143 13.23 -2.32 -12.59
N LEU A 144 12.65 -1.24 -13.11
CA LEU A 144 12.48 -1.00 -14.55
C LEU A 144 13.83 -0.72 -15.22
N LEU A 145 14.66 0.12 -14.59
CA LEU A 145 16.02 0.43 -15.07
C LEU A 145 16.99 -0.77 -15.03
N ALA A 146 16.60 -1.87 -14.38
CA ALA A 146 17.37 -3.11 -14.40
C ALA A 146 17.14 -3.93 -15.69
N ASP A 147 16.19 -3.53 -16.54
CA ASP A 147 16.03 -4.07 -17.89
C ASP A 147 16.79 -3.18 -18.88
N GLU A 148 17.65 -3.78 -19.71
CA GLU A 148 18.54 -3.06 -20.63
C GLU A 148 17.78 -2.24 -21.69
N SER A 149 16.51 -2.60 -21.97
CA SER A 149 15.69 -1.82 -22.90
C SER A 149 15.22 -0.49 -22.31
N VAL A 150 15.35 -0.28 -20.99
CA VAL A 150 14.96 0.97 -20.32
C VAL A 150 16.18 1.82 -20.03
N GLN A 151 16.33 2.91 -20.76
CA GLN A 151 17.44 3.82 -20.56
C GLN A 151 17.17 4.83 -19.45
N ALA A 152 18.16 5.05 -18.59
CA ALA A 152 18.14 6.10 -17.56
C ALA A 152 18.34 7.49 -18.19
N GLN A 153 17.33 7.98 -18.90
CA GLN A 153 17.32 9.32 -19.50
C GLN A 153 16.49 10.28 -18.65
N THR A 154 16.99 11.50 -18.45
CA THR A 154 16.25 12.55 -17.72
C THR A 154 14.99 12.96 -18.49
N ASN A 155 13.86 13.04 -17.80
CA ASN A 155 12.66 13.72 -18.28
C ASN A 155 12.76 15.21 -17.91
N SER A 156 12.98 16.08 -18.90
CA SER A 156 13.14 17.53 -18.66
C SER A 156 11.89 18.16 -18.03
N GLU A 157 10.69 17.72 -18.41
CA GLU A 157 9.44 18.23 -17.84
C GLU A 157 9.28 17.78 -16.37
N GLY A 158 9.55 16.50 -16.10
CA GLY A 158 9.54 15.98 -14.73
C GLY A 158 10.60 16.64 -13.84
N LEU A 159 11.76 17.00 -14.40
CA LEU A 159 12.81 17.75 -13.69
C LEU A 159 12.36 19.19 -13.41
N GLN A 160 11.71 19.85 -14.37
CA GLN A 160 11.16 21.19 -14.18
C GLN A 160 10.10 21.21 -13.07
N ASP A 161 9.18 20.24 -13.06
CA ASP A 161 8.21 20.09 -11.97
C ASP A 161 8.94 19.93 -10.63
N TYR A 162 9.93 19.03 -10.57
CA TYR A 162 10.64 18.73 -9.33
C TYR A 162 11.38 19.96 -8.79
N LEU A 163 12.03 20.74 -9.64
CA LEU A 163 12.71 21.97 -9.23
C LEU A 163 11.73 23.05 -8.75
N THR A 164 10.48 23.02 -9.23
CA THR A 164 9.45 24.02 -8.89
C THR A 164 8.65 23.63 -7.65
N PHE A 165 8.22 22.36 -7.57
CA PHE A 165 7.26 21.85 -6.58
C PHE A 165 7.86 20.85 -5.59
N GLN A 166 9.11 20.40 -5.79
CA GLN A 166 9.77 19.30 -5.06
C GLN A 166 9.14 17.90 -5.28
N PHE A 167 8.26 17.77 -6.27
CA PHE A 167 7.73 16.50 -6.77
C PHE A 167 7.33 16.63 -8.25
N CYS A 168 7.26 15.50 -8.96
CA CYS A 168 6.74 15.47 -10.34
C CYS A 168 5.22 15.44 -10.33
N LEU A 169 4.59 16.27 -11.17
CA LEU A 169 3.14 16.33 -11.32
C LEU A 169 2.62 15.13 -12.13
N ASP A 170 1.34 14.80 -11.93
CA ASP A 170 0.61 13.79 -12.70
C ASP A 170 1.34 12.42 -12.74
N GLU A 171 1.36 11.77 -13.91
CA GLU A 171 2.06 10.51 -14.16
C GLU A 171 3.59 10.66 -14.31
N LYS A 172 4.11 11.89 -14.35
CA LYS A 172 5.53 12.13 -14.65
C LYS A 172 6.46 11.55 -13.59
N THR A 173 7.63 11.17 -14.06
CA THR A 173 8.80 10.89 -13.23
C THR A 173 10.02 11.65 -13.76
N LEU A 174 11.12 11.62 -13.01
CA LEU A 174 12.41 12.16 -13.45
C LEU A 174 13.03 11.37 -14.61
N PHE A 175 12.48 10.22 -14.97
CA PHE A 175 12.99 9.34 -16.02
C PHE A 175 12.06 9.32 -17.22
N LYS A 176 12.60 9.60 -18.41
CA LYS A 176 11.86 9.57 -19.66
C LYS A 176 11.39 8.15 -19.96
N GLY A 177 10.15 7.98 -20.39
CA GLY A 177 9.56 6.67 -20.71
C GLY A 177 9.18 5.82 -19.50
N ILE A 178 9.27 6.38 -18.28
CA ILE A 178 8.79 5.74 -17.05
C ILE A 178 7.74 6.65 -16.43
N ASN A 179 6.54 6.12 -16.31
CA ASN A 179 5.38 6.80 -15.75
C ASN A 179 5.02 6.18 -14.40
N LYS A 180 4.40 7.00 -13.56
CA LYS A 180 3.79 6.61 -12.29
C LYS A 180 2.29 6.44 -12.52
N LEU A 181 1.71 5.30 -12.17
CA LEU A 181 0.25 5.15 -12.20
C LEU A 181 -0.33 6.08 -11.13
N GLU A 182 -1.25 6.96 -11.52
CA GLU A 182 -1.81 7.96 -10.60
C GLU A 182 -2.64 7.35 -9.47
N PRO A 183 -2.78 8.04 -8.32
CA PRO A 183 -3.71 7.64 -7.26
C PRO A 183 -5.14 7.45 -7.78
N GLY A 184 -5.81 6.35 -7.40
CA GLY A 184 -7.19 6.12 -7.84
C GLY A 184 -7.35 5.75 -9.33
N TYR A 185 -6.26 5.38 -10.01
CA TYR A 185 -6.29 4.88 -11.39
C TYR A 185 -6.05 3.37 -11.48
N CYS A 186 -6.66 2.79 -12.52
CA CYS A 186 -6.34 1.46 -13.02
C CYS A 186 -5.84 1.54 -14.47
N LEU A 187 -5.14 0.48 -14.87
CA LEU A 187 -4.54 0.31 -16.18
C LEU A 187 -4.91 -1.10 -16.67
N THR A 188 -5.52 -1.19 -17.84
CA THR A 188 -5.81 -2.46 -18.52
C THR A 188 -4.98 -2.55 -19.79
N ALA A 189 -4.25 -3.66 -19.98
CA ALA A 189 -3.47 -3.92 -21.18
C ALA A 189 -3.90 -5.22 -21.86
N TRP A 190 -4.02 -5.21 -23.18
CA TRP A 190 -4.51 -6.33 -23.99
C TRP A 190 -3.99 -6.23 -25.42
N TYR A 191 -4.08 -7.33 -26.17
CA TYR A 191 -3.80 -7.31 -27.61
C TYR A 191 -5.06 -7.06 -28.43
N GLU A 192 -4.98 -6.12 -29.38
CA GLU A 192 -6.00 -5.85 -30.38
C GLU A 192 -5.30 -5.71 -31.73
N ASP A 193 -5.73 -6.48 -32.73
CA ASP A 193 -5.11 -6.53 -34.06
C ASP A 193 -3.57 -6.72 -34.03
N SER A 194 -3.09 -7.60 -33.13
CA SER A 194 -1.66 -7.85 -32.85
C SER A 194 -0.87 -6.67 -32.27
N ALA A 195 -1.52 -5.54 -31.98
CA ALA A 195 -0.92 -4.42 -31.28
C ALA A 195 -1.25 -4.48 -29.78
N LEU A 196 -0.26 -4.23 -28.93
CA LEU A 196 -0.47 -4.08 -27.50
C LEU A 196 -1.16 -2.74 -27.24
N LYS A 197 -2.35 -2.78 -26.64
CA LYS A 197 -3.15 -1.63 -26.25
C LYS A 197 -3.10 -1.45 -24.74
N LEU A 198 -3.26 -0.20 -24.31
CA LEU A 198 -3.28 0.21 -22.93
C LEU A 198 -4.42 1.21 -22.73
N LYS A 199 -5.25 1.00 -21.70
CA LYS A 199 -6.29 1.92 -21.27
C LYS A 199 -6.08 2.28 -19.81
N LEU A 200 -6.04 3.58 -19.53
CA LEU A 200 -6.08 4.12 -18.19
C LEU A 200 -7.52 4.52 -17.85
N HIS A 201 -7.91 4.30 -16.60
CA HIS A 201 -9.22 4.71 -16.10
C HIS A 201 -9.12 5.14 -14.64
N GLN A 202 -9.63 6.33 -14.34
CA GLN A 202 -9.80 6.81 -12.96
C GLN A 202 -11.02 6.14 -12.35
N TYR A 203 -10.83 5.25 -11.39
CA TYR A 203 -11.92 4.57 -10.70
C TYR A 203 -12.33 5.29 -9.41
N TRP A 204 -11.50 6.21 -8.92
CA TRP A 204 -11.77 6.98 -7.70
C TRP A 204 -11.14 8.37 -7.78
N ASP A 205 -11.87 9.35 -7.25
CA ASP A 205 -11.38 10.70 -7.01
C ASP A 205 -11.99 11.25 -5.72
N LEU A 206 -11.32 12.23 -5.11
CA LEU A 206 -11.80 12.90 -3.91
C LEU A 206 -12.84 13.95 -4.28
N GLN A 207 -14.10 13.70 -3.92
CA GLN A 207 -15.18 14.65 -4.11
C GLN A 207 -15.35 15.52 -2.85
N TYR A 208 -15.18 16.84 -3.01
CA TYR A 208 -15.39 17.81 -1.93
C TYR A 208 -16.85 18.27 -1.92
N ASN A 209 -17.69 17.54 -1.19
CA ASN A 209 -19.05 17.98 -0.90
C ASN A 209 -19.05 18.58 0.51
N ILE A 210 -19.12 19.91 0.59
CA ILE A 210 -19.17 20.63 1.87
C ILE A 210 -20.53 20.34 2.52
N ASP A 211 -20.49 19.81 3.73
CA ASP A 211 -21.66 19.56 4.56
C ASP A 211 -21.94 20.80 5.42
N GLU A 212 -23.03 21.50 5.10
CA GLU A 212 -23.51 22.67 5.84
C GLU A 212 -24.74 22.36 6.72
N GLU A 213 -25.22 21.12 6.70
CA GLU A 213 -26.45 20.72 7.39
C GLU A 213 -26.21 20.33 8.85
N HIS A 214 -24.99 19.92 9.18
CA HIS A 214 -24.63 19.41 10.50
C HIS A 214 -23.85 20.40 11.36
N ASP A 215 -23.94 20.21 12.68
CA ASP A 215 -23.24 21.03 13.67
C ASP A 215 -21.84 20.48 14.03
N GLU A 216 -21.10 21.26 14.83
CA GLU A 216 -19.78 20.86 15.32
C GLU A 216 -19.80 19.51 16.05
N ARG A 217 -20.87 19.23 16.81
CA ARG A 217 -20.96 18.00 17.60
C ARG A 217 -21.00 16.78 16.70
N TYR A 218 -21.81 16.83 15.65
CA TYR A 218 -21.88 15.78 14.65
C TYR A 218 -20.50 15.50 14.02
N PHE A 219 -19.74 16.53 13.64
CA PHE A 219 -18.42 16.35 13.03
C PHE A 219 -17.41 15.76 13.99
N ILE A 220 -17.42 16.16 15.27
CA ILE A 220 -16.55 15.59 16.31
C ILE A 220 -16.86 14.10 16.49
N ASP A 221 -18.13 13.74 16.64
CA ASP A 221 -18.54 12.35 16.87
C ASP A 221 -18.24 11.48 15.63
N THR A 222 -18.50 12.00 14.43
CA THR A 222 -18.22 11.33 13.15
C THR A 222 -16.72 11.11 12.94
N LEU A 223 -15.90 12.16 13.13
CA LEU A 223 -14.45 12.05 13.00
C LEU A 223 -13.87 11.05 14.00
N SER A 224 -14.34 11.08 15.25
CA SER A 224 -13.91 10.15 16.28
C SER A 224 -14.22 8.70 15.89
N GLY A 225 -15.44 8.43 15.42
CA GLY A 225 -15.83 7.11 14.94
C GLY A 225 -15.02 6.63 13.74
N LEU A 226 -14.79 7.50 12.75
CA LEU A 226 -13.97 7.19 11.57
C LEU A 226 -12.50 6.92 11.92
N LEU A 227 -11.93 7.68 12.86
CA LEU A 227 -10.57 7.46 13.36
C LEU A 227 -10.46 6.13 14.09
N ASP A 228 -11.42 5.83 14.98
CA ASP A 228 -11.45 4.55 15.71
C ASP A 228 -11.56 3.37 14.73
N ASP A 229 -12.44 3.46 13.74
CA ASP A 229 -12.60 2.43 12.71
C ASP A 229 -11.34 2.27 11.86
N SER A 230 -10.73 3.37 11.43
CA SER A 230 -9.48 3.34 10.67
C SER A 230 -8.37 2.65 11.45
N ILE A 231 -8.17 3.00 12.72
CA ILE A 231 -7.11 2.43 13.55
C ILE A 231 -7.37 0.95 13.82
N ARG A 232 -8.62 0.58 14.14
CA ARG A 232 -9.02 -0.82 14.34
C ARG A 232 -8.71 -1.67 13.11
N LEU A 233 -8.96 -1.15 11.91
CA LEU A 233 -8.66 -1.81 10.64
C LEU A 233 -7.14 -1.94 10.39
N HIS A 234 -6.36 -0.90 10.68
CA HIS A 234 -4.89 -0.91 10.52
C HIS A 234 -4.17 -1.75 11.60
N MET A 235 -4.85 -2.09 12.70
CA MET A 235 -4.32 -2.98 13.73
C MET A 235 -4.43 -4.48 13.37
N ARG A 236 -5.04 -4.85 12.24
CA ARG A 236 -5.10 -6.24 11.79
C ARG A 236 -3.74 -6.69 11.23
N SER A 237 -3.00 -7.49 11.99
CA SER A 237 -1.67 -8.00 11.63
C SER A 237 -1.37 -9.30 12.38
N ASP A 238 -0.69 -10.25 11.74
CA ASP A 238 -0.15 -11.46 12.40
C ASP A 238 1.22 -11.21 13.03
N LEU A 239 1.84 -10.07 12.72
CA LEU A 239 3.12 -9.64 13.26
C LEU A 239 2.95 -8.54 14.33
N PRO A 240 3.91 -8.43 15.28
CA PRO A 240 3.90 -7.37 16.28
C PRO A 240 3.85 -5.98 15.65
N LEU A 241 2.90 -5.15 16.13
CA LEU A 241 2.75 -3.78 15.67
C LEU A 241 3.71 -2.84 16.40
N GLY A 242 4.19 -1.85 15.63
CA GLY A 242 4.90 -0.71 16.16
C GLY A 242 4.37 0.58 15.53
N ALA A 243 4.65 1.71 16.17
CA ALA A 243 4.22 3.01 15.69
C ALA A 243 5.37 4.01 15.68
N HIS A 244 5.36 4.91 14.70
CA HIS A 244 6.20 6.11 14.75
C HIS A 244 5.56 7.15 15.66
N LEU A 245 6.34 7.70 16.61
CA LEU A 245 5.90 8.74 17.53
C LEU A 245 6.84 9.94 17.41
N SER A 246 6.39 10.99 16.73
CA SER A 246 7.17 12.22 16.59
C SER A 246 6.99 13.19 17.76
N GLY A 247 5.97 12.96 18.60
CA GLY A 247 5.52 13.93 19.62
C GLY A 247 4.60 15.02 19.06
N GLY A 248 4.37 15.06 17.75
CA GLY A 248 3.34 15.89 17.13
C GLY A 248 1.93 15.38 17.45
N LEU A 249 0.92 16.22 17.21
CA LEU A 249 -0.49 15.92 17.49
C LEU A 249 -0.95 14.64 16.78
N ASP A 250 -0.64 14.49 15.49
CA ASP A 250 -1.16 13.37 14.67
C ASP A 250 -0.63 12.01 15.15
N SER A 251 0.70 11.87 15.20
CA SER A 251 1.33 10.61 15.63
C SER A 251 0.97 10.26 17.07
N SER A 252 0.88 11.25 17.96
CA SER A 252 0.47 11.03 19.34
C SER A 252 -0.99 10.59 19.43
N SER A 253 -1.87 11.14 18.59
CA SER A 253 -3.29 10.78 18.55
C SER A 253 -3.47 9.34 18.08
N ILE A 254 -2.80 8.93 17.00
CA ILE A 254 -2.82 7.55 16.49
C ILE A 254 -2.33 6.58 17.56
N VAL A 255 -1.19 6.86 18.20
CA VAL A 255 -0.63 5.99 19.26
C VAL A 255 -1.56 5.90 20.46
N CYS A 256 -2.15 7.01 20.91
CA CYS A 256 -3.07 7.01 22.05
C CYS A 256 -4.32 6.17 21.77
N LEU A 257 -4.93 6.34 20.59
CA LEU A 257 -6.13 5.61 20.20
C LEU A 257 -5.83 4.11 20.01
N ALA A 258 -4.76 3.77 19.29
CA ALA A 258 -4.36 2.39 19.10
C ALA A 258 -4.03 1.68 20.44
N SER A 259 -3.36 2.37 21.36
CA SER A 259 -3.02 1.81 22.67
C SER A 259 -4.26 1.47 23.52
N ARG A 260 -5.39 2.17 23.34
CA ARG A 260 -6.65 1.85 24.05
C ARG A 260 -7.26 0.54 23.54
N MET A 261 -7.04 0.22 22.27
CA MET A 261 -7.59 -0.97 21.61
C MET A 261 -6.78 -2.25 21.88
N LEU A 262 -5.54 -2.12 22.35
CA LEU A 262 -4.63 -3.24 22.61
C LEU A 262 -4.94 -4.04 23.90
N GLY A 263 -6.01 -3.72 24.63
CA GLY A 263 -6.48 -4.55 25.75
C GLY A 263 -5.46 -4.80 26.87
N GLY A 264 -4.45 -3.94 27.01
CA GLY A 264 -3.36 -4.07 27.98
C GLY A 264 -2.02 -4.53 27.39
N GLU A 265 -1.96 -4.90 26.11
CA GLU A 265 -0.71 -5.15 25.40
C GLU A 265 0.08 -3.85 25.12
N GLN A 266 1.40 -3.97 25.04
CA GLN A 266 2.30 -2.83 24.86
C GLN A 266 2.63 -2.61 23.38
N MET A 267 2.32 -1.41 22.87
CA MET A 267 2.79 -0.98 21.55
C MET A 267 4.23 -0.46 21.64
N LYS A 268 5.10 -0.93 20.74
CA LYS A 268 6.45 -0.36 20.60
C LYS A 268 6.38 0.94 19.79
N THR A 269 6.97 2.01 20.30
CA THR A 269 7.02 3.31 19.61
C THR A 269 8.44 3.67 19.21
N PHE A 270 8.61 4.29 18.04
CA PHE A 270 9.91 4.67 17.49
C PHE A 270 9.92 6.16 17.11
N THR A 271 11.00 6.87 17.46
CA THR A 271 11.19 8.29 17.14
C THR A 271 12.49 8.45 16.37
N GLY A 272 12.46 9.17 15.24
CA GLY A 272 13.65 9.57 14.50
C GLY A 272 14.04 11.01 14.81
N PRO A 273 15.34 11.37 14.84
CA PRO A 273 15.77 12.74 15.09
C PRO A 273 15.30 13.68 13.98
N SER A 274 14.63 14.76 14.37
CA SER A 274 14.25 15.88 13.49
C SER A 274 15.43 16.86 13.39
N ALA A 275 15.75 17.34 12.17
CA ALA A 275 16.80 18.34 11.94
C ALA A 275 16.57 19.69 12.65
N ARG A 276 15.43 19.89 13.32
CA ARG A 276 15.11 21.10 14.10
C ARG A 276 15.53 21.02 15.57
N ASP A 277 15.97 19.87 16.07
CA ASP A 277 16.25 19.69 17.50
C ASP A 277 17.73 19.85 17.83
N HIS A 278 18.22 21.08 17.74
CA HIS A 278 19.48 21.45 18.40
C HIS A 278 19.32 22.38 19.60
N ASN A 279 18.13 22.90 19.94
CA ASN A 279 18.00 23.65 21.22
C ASN A 279 16.58 23.96 21.77
N LEU A 280 15.47 23.47 21.20
CA LEU A 280 14.14 23.99 21.56
C LEU A 280 13.03 22.93 21.68
N MET A 281 13.18 21.94 22.55
CA MET A 281 12.02 21.31 23.21
C MET A 281 12.34 20.97 24.66
N LYS A 282 12.00 21.88 25.58
CA LYS A 282 11.66 21.48 26.95
C LYS A 282 10.28 20.80 26.89
N PRO A 283 10.08 19.67 27.57
CA PRO A 283 8.86 18.89 27.46
C PRO A 283 7.68 19.66 28.08
N LEU A 284 6.76 20.13 27.24
CA LEU A 284 5.40 20.49 27.69
C LEU A 284 4.60 19.20 27.85
N THR A 285 4.88 18.46 28.91
CA THR A 285 4.02 17.37 29.39
C THR A 285 3.12 17.93 30.50
N PRO A 286 1.79 17.80 30.40
CA PRO A 286 0.92 17.99 31.57
C PRO A 286 1.37 17.02 32.67
N ARG A 287 1.42 17.48 33.92
CA ARG A 287 1.98 16.80 35.12
C ARG A 287 1.48 15.36 35.42
N ARG A 288 0.62 14.75 34.60
CA ARG A 288 0.19 13.34 34.71
C ARG A 288 0.95 12.35 33.80
N PHE A 289 1.84 12.83 32.93
CA PHE A 289 2.64 11.98 32.05
C PHE A 289 4.13 12.07 32.42
N ARG A 290 4.73 10.95 32.85
CA ARG A 290 6.19 10.77 32.91
C ARG A 290 6.60 9.59 32.01
N PRO A 291 6.93 9.82 30.74
CA PRO A 291 7.60 8.81 29.94
C PRO A 291 9.10 8.79 30.26
N SER A 292 9.69 7.59 30.33
CA SER A 292 11.13 7.42 30.15
C SER A 292 11.42 7.46 28.65
N GLN A 293 11.96 8.58 28.17
CA GLN A 293 12.47 8.72 26.81
C GLN A 293 13.98 8.44 26.80
N GLU A 294 14.44 7.68 25.81
CA GLU A 294 15.85 7.72 25.39
C GLU A 294 15.91 8.06 23.91
N GLN A 295 16.72 9.06 23.57
CA GLN A 295 17.16 9.34 22.21
C GLN A 295 18.39 8.47 21.93
N THR A 296 18.36 7.72 20.83
CA THR A 296 19.55 7.03 20.33
C THR A 296 19.75 7.31 18.85
N THR A 297 20.75 8.14 18.57
CA THR A 297 21.57 8.11 17.36
C THR A 297 22.39 6.83 17.38
N THR A 298 22.36 5.99 16.34
CA THR A 298 23.58 5.38 15.74
C THR A 298 23.31 4.44 14.57
N ARG A 299 24.28 4.41 13.64
CA ARG A 299 24.51 3.29 12.72
C ARG A 299 24.42 1.98 13.49
N SER A 300 23.62 1.03 12.97
CA SER A 300 23.69 -0.40 13.27
C SER A 300 23.81 -0.75 14.76
N THR A 301 22.67 -0.93 15.44
CA THR A 301 22.31 -2.06 16.34
C THR A 301 21.07 -1.66 17.14
N PHE A 302 20.07 -2.54 17.18
CA PHE A 302 18.75 -2.35 17.80
C PHE A 302 18.82 -2.01 19.30
N LEU A 303 18.05 -1.00 19.73
CA LEU A 303 17.73 -0.75 21.14
C LEU A 303 16.20 -0.79 21.34
N VAL A 304 15.77 -1.54 22.37
CA VAL A 304 14.37 -1.79 22.73
C VAL A 304 14.10 -1.15 24.08
N THR A 305 13.12 -0.26 24.16
CA THR A 305 12.69 0.35 25.44
C THR A 305 11.20 0.11 25.67
N ARG A 306 10.83 -0.39 26.86
CA ARG A 306 9.44 -0.59 27.31
C ARG A 306 8.88 0.71 27.88
N CYS A 307 7.68 1.13 27.45
CA CYS A 307 6.96 2.25 28.04
C CYS A 307 5.64 1.76 28.68
N ARG A 308 5.40 2.13 29.95
CA ARG A 308 4.11 1.91 30.65
C ARG A 308 3.27 3.17 30.50
N ILE A 309 2.12 3.07 29.86
CA ILE A 309 1.12 4.14 29.78
C ILE A 309 -0.02 3.79 30.74
N TYR A 310 -0.24 4.63 31.75
CA TYR A 310 -1.44 4.57 32.60
C TYR A 310 -2.45 5.59 32.09
N CYS A 311 -3.62 5.11 31.66
CA CYS A 311 -4.78 5.96 31.42
C CYS A 311 -5.71 5.83 32.64
N PRO A 312 -6.03 6.92 33.37
CA PRO A 312 -7.03 6.85 34.43
C PRO A 312 -8.42 6.70 33.81
N SER A 313 -9.22 5.83 34.43
CA SER A 313 -10.64 5.59 34.20
C SER A 313 -11.49 6.84 34.32
#